data_AF-A0A9E5VBU1-F1
#
_entry.id   AF-A0A9E5VBU1-F1
#
_cell.length_a   1.000
_cell.length_b   1.000
_cell.length_c   1.000
_cell.angle_alpha   90.00
_cell.angle_beta   90.00
_cell.angle_gamma   90.00
#
_symmetry.space_group_name_H-M   'P 1'
#
loop_
_entity.id
_entity.type
_entity.pdbx_description
1 polymer ?
#
loop_
_entity_poly.entity_id
_entity_poly.type
_entity_poly.pdbx_seq_one_letter_code
_entity_poly.pdbx_strand_id
1 'polypeptide(L)' 'ANSGRGDLLVKIAIATPKDITTQERELYEKLRSIRSYNPRSNLNNVQL' A
#
# COMPACT_ATOMS: atom_id res chain seq x y z
N ALA A 1 -12.09 24.18 34.64
CA ALA A 1 -10.95 23.54 33.96
C ALA A 1 -11.49 22.83 32.72
N ASN A 2 -11.39 23.45 31.55
CA ASN A 2 -11.95 22.90 30.31
C ASN A 2 -11.01 21.79 29.80
N SER A 3 -11.43 20.54 29.95
CA SER A 3 -10.80 19.38 29.35
C SER A 3 -10.99 19.43 27.84
N GLY A 4 -9.92 19.79 27.11
CA GLY A 4 -9.93 19.93 25.66
C GLY A 4 -10.31 18.64 24.95
N ARG A 5 -11.47 18.63 24.28
CA ARG A 5 -11.79 17.63 23.26
C ARG A 5 -11.23 18.12 21.94
N GLY A 6 -10.27 17.40 21.40
CA GLY A 6 -9.82 17.53 20.01
C GLY A 6 -10.13 16.26 19.24
N ASP A 7 -10.15 16.37 17.92
CA ASP A 7 -10.36 15.22 17.04
C ASP A 7 -9.04 14.49 16.77
N LEU A 8 -9.12 13.17 16.63
CA LEU A 8 -7.98 12.34 16.23
C LEU A 8 -8.04 12.08 14.73
N LEU A 9 -7.02 12.51 14.00
CA LEU A 9 -6.84 12.19 12.59
C LEU A 9 -5.74 11.14 12.43
N VAL A 10 -6.09 9.97 11.89
CA VAL A 10 -5.14 8.89 11.60
C VAL A 10 -5.00 8.73 10.09
N LYS A 11 -3.76 8.75 9.61
CA LYS A 11 -3.43 8.48 8.22
C LYS A 11 -2.82 7.09 8.10
N ILE A 12 -3.43 6.23 7.28
CA ILE A 12 -2.88 4.90 6.98
C ILE A 12 -1.71 5.07 6.02
N ALA A 13 -0.58 4.48 6.37
CA ALA A 13 0.58 4.34 5.49
C ALA A 13 0.83 2.85 5.24
N ILE A 14 1.10 2.50 3.99
CA ILE A 14 1.52 1.16 3.62
C ILE A 14 3.05 1.14 3.63
N ALA A 15 3.65 0.45 4.60
CA ALA A 15 5.08 0.23 4.67
C ALA A 15 5.42 -1.17 4.15
N THR A 16 6.33 -1.25 3.18
CA THR A 16 6.89 -2.51 2.70
C THR A 16 8.31 -2.70 3.23
N PRO A 17 8.74 -3.93 3.53
CA PRO A 17 10.13 -4.18 3.89
C PRO A 17 11.07 -3.79 2.73
N LYS A 18 12.28 -3.34 3.08
CA LYS A 18 13.30 -2.95 2.09
C LYS A 18 13.85 -4.16 1.35
N ASP A 19 14.12 -5.22 2.10
CA ASP A 19 14.68 -6.47 1.62
C ASP A 19 13.67 -7.59 1.93
N ILE A 20 13.48 -8.49 0.96
CA ILE A 20 12.61 -9.66 1.11
C ILE A 20 13.40 -10.93 0.82
N THR A 21 13.10 -11.98 1.55
CA THR A 21 13.65 -13.32 1.32
C THR A 21 13.08 -13.92 0.04
N THR A 22 13.73 -14.98 -0.47
CA THR A 22 13.23 -15.75 -1.63
C THR A 22 11.81 -16.28 -1.38
N GLN A 23 11.53 -16.76 -0.17
CA GLN A 23 10.22 -17.31 0.19
C GLN A 23 9.12 -16.24 0.18
N GLU A 24 9.38 -15.07 0.76
CA GLU A 24 8.42 -13.95 0.72
C GLU A 24 8.16 -13.50 -0.71
N ARG A 25 9.20 -13.45 -1.55
CA ARG A 25 9.07 -13.10 -2.96
C ARG A 25 8.14 -14.07 -3.70
N GLU A 26 8.29 -15.38 -3.48
CA GLU A 26 7.41 -16.39 -4.08
C GLU A 26 5.94 -16.19 -3.67
N LEU A 27 5.69 -15.84 -2.40
CA LEU A 27 4.34 -15.53 -1.93
C LEU A 27 3.77 -14.27 -2.58
N TYR A 28 4.57 -13.22 -2.73
CA TYR A 28 4.16 -12.01 -3.45
C TYR A 28 3.79 -12.30 -4.91
N GLU A 29 4.56 -13.14 -5.61
CA GLU A 29 4.24 -13.49 -7.00
C GLU A 29 2.96 -14.34 -7.11
N LYS A 30 2.68 -15.23 -6.15
CA LYS A 30 1.40 -15.94 -6.06
C LYS A 30 0.22 -14.98 -5.84
N LEU A 31 0.38 -13.98 -4.98
CA LEU A 31 -0.64 -12.94 -4.79
C LEU A 31 -0.84 -12.09 -6.05
N ARG A 32 0.26 -11.80 -6.76
CA ARG A 32 0.22 -11.03 -8.01
C ARG A 32 -0.54 -11.76 -9.11
N SER A 33 -0.39 -13.07 -9.23
CA SER A 33 -1.02 -13.85 -10.31
C SER A 33 -2.55 -13.89 -10.21
N ILE A 34 -3.10 -13.85 -8.99
CA ILE A 34 -4.55 -13.84 -8.75
C ILE A 34 -5.18 -12.45 -8.72
N ARG A 35 -4.36 -11.39 -8.84
CA ARG A 35 -4.81 -10.01 -8.66
C ARG A 35 -5.58 -9.53 -9.89
N SER A 36 -6.84 -9.13 -9.69
CA SER A 36 -7.69 -8.52 -10.74
C SER A 36 -7.63 -6.98 -10.77
N TYR A 37 -7.12 -6.35 -9.70
CA TYR A 37 -7.11 -4.90 -9.55
C TYR A 37 -5.80 -4.27 -10.05
N ASN A 38 -5.91 -3.31 -10.98
CA ASN A 38 -4.80 -2.47 -11.43
C ASN A 38 -4.81 -1.12 -10.68
N PRO A 39 -3.92 -0.89 -9.70
CA PRO A 39 -3.88 0.35 -8.91
C PRO A 39 -3.41 1.57 -9.72
N ARG A 40 -2.91 1.37 -10.94
CA ARG A 40 -2.41 2.41 -11.84
C ARG A 40 -3.29 2.61 -13.08
N SER A 41 -4.52 2.09 -13.08
CA SER A 41 -5.44 2.18 -14.22
C SER A 41 -5.71 3.61 -14.71
N ASN A 42 -5.56 4.61 -13.84
CA ASN A 42 -5.76 6.03 -14.17
C ASN A 42 -4.52 6.73 -14.76
N LEU A 43 -3.38 6.03 -14.90
CA LEU A 43 -2.10 6.62 -15.32
C LEU A 43 -1.80 6.44 -16.83
N ASN A 44 -2.80 6.12 -17.65
CA ASN A 44 -2.63 5.75 -19.07
C ASN A 44 -2.02 6.84 -19.97
N ASN A 45 -1.99 8.10 -19.53
CA ASN A 45 -1.51 9.25 -20.32
C ASN A 45 -0.19 9.85 -19.82
N VAL A 46 0.58 9.13 -18.99
CA VAL A 46 1.91 9.59 -18.56
C VAL A 46 2.97 9.17 -19.59
N GLN A 47 3.60 10.14 -20.25
CA GLN A 47 4.78 9.92 -21.10
C GLN A 47 6.06 10.18 -20.28
N LEU A 48 7.07 9.33 -20.45
CA LEU A 48 8.38 9.39 -19.78
C LEU A 48 9.47 9.87 -20.75
#